data_AF-A0A1H3BLU0-F1
#
_entry.id   AF-A0A1H3BLU0-F1
#
_cell.length_a   1.000
_cell.length_b   1.000
_cell.length_c   1.000
_cell.angle_alpha   90.00
_cell.angle_beta   90.00
_cell.angle_gamma   90.00
#
_symmetry.space_group_name_H-M   'P 1'
#
loop_
_entity.id
_entity.type
_entity.pdbx_description
1 polymer ?
#
loop_
_entity_poly.entity_id
_entity_poly.type
_entity_poly.pdbx_seq_one_letter_code
_entity_poly.pdbx_strand_id
1 'polypeptide(L)'
;MITDKLCNCVKPIKTLAPEADHRAHEGWDNTIDGSHRPTRKRKKIFGRFKSNRQTQRLLSAHDQTNLIFRPADFNAPQTHIAMPEMTRSAFGQNTSSKWWLNLQTSNTLRHAANNLAMPKQQTGMIMSLYTKSFTIWLLATHSALAHEFWIEPRAYTFPSQATIEADLLVGSEFVGQDYIFIPKGYSSALFSRGDVETELAFTGQDNPSLSLQSGENGLHAIVLVSNASTLKHDTLADFREFAETVGRGAEVFSTRPGQPIREAYFRYAKTLVGVGDKSGQDRAYGAIYEWVALDNPYVTLDGPVRFQLLLNGEANANQPVQVFARPVGSEAETGPQHMMTDANGILTLSDDIRGEIMINSVKLLPVKHNDFDWVSYWASLTFER
;
A
#
# COMPACT_ATOMS: atom_id res chain seq x y z
N MET A 1 -12.66 -14.77 45.33
CA MET A 1 -12.29 -13.65 44.43
C MET A 1 -10.96 -13.09 44.91
N ILE A 2 -9.96 -12.94 44.04
CA ILE A 2 -8.61 -12.43 44.38
C ILE A 2 -8.54 -10.96 43.94
N THR A 3 -8.13 -10.06 44.83
CA THR A 3 -8.04 -8.62 44.56
C THR A 3 -6.84 -7.99 45.23
N ASP A 4 -6.32 -6.93 44.62
CA ASP A 4 -5.22 -6.11 45.11
C ASP A 4 -5.48 -5.59 46.54
N LYS A 5 -4.41 -5.46 47.34
CA LYS A 5 -4.39 -5.04 48.76
C LYS A 5 -4.89 -3.62 49.02
N LEU A 6 -5.41 -2.93 48.01
CA LEU A 6 -5.95 -1.59 48.18
C LEU A 6 -7.24 -1.66 48.99
N CYS A 7 -7.18 -1.16 50.23
CA CYS A 7 -8.29 -1.10 51.19
C CYS A 7 -9.58 -0.45 50.65
N ASN A 8 -9.50 0.27 49.52
CA ASN A 8 -10.64 0.89 48.85
C ASN A 8 -11.54 -0.09 48.08
N CYS A 9 -11.06 -1.30 47.75
CA CYS A 9 -11.85 -2.29 47.02
C CYS A 9 -12.78 -3.12 47.91
N VAL A 10 -12.61 -3.06 49.24
CA VAL A 10 -13.38 -3.86 50.21
C VAL A 10 -14.87 -3.46 50.24
N LYS A 11 -15.18 -2.17 50.10
CA LYS A 11 -16.56 -1.66 50.16
C LYS A 11 -17.40 -2.04 48.92
N PRO A 12 -16.94 -1.83 47.67
CA PRO A 12 -17.71 -2.22 46.48
C PRO A 12 -17.98 -3.73 46.38
N ILE A 13 -17.04 -4.56 46.83
CA ILE A 13 -17.10 -6.02 46.65
C ILE A 13 -18.10 -6.66 47.62
N LYS A 14 -18.16 -6.20 48.87
CA LYS A 14 -19.20 -6.64 49.82
C LYS A 14 -20.62 -6.36 49.33
N THR A 15 -20.79 -5.33 48.51
CA THR A 15 -22.08 -4.95 47.93
C THR A 15 -22.45 -5.82 46.71
N LEU A 16 -21.47 -6.30 45.95
CA LEU A 16 -21.69 -6.97 44.68
C LEU A 16 -21.62 -8.51 44.76
N ALA A 17 -20.85 -9.07 45.69
CA ALA A 17 -20.69 -10.53 45.84
C ALA A 17 -20.43 -10.92 47.31
N PRO A 18 -21.47 -10.87 48.18
CA PRO A 18 -21.33 -10.99 49.64
C PRO A 18 -20.90 -12.38 50.13
N GLU A 19 -21.08 -13.45 49.35
CA GLU A 19 -20.74 -14.83 49.72
C GLU A 19 -19.37 -15.30 49.22
N ALA A 20 -18.61 -14.46 48.51
CA ALA A 20 -17.32 -14.85 47.96
C ALA A 20 -16.23 -14.89 49.05
N ASP A 21 -15.56 -16.04 49.21
CA ASP A 21 -14.40 -16.15 50.11
C ASP A 21 -13.20 -15.33 49.59
N HIS A 22 -12.59 -14.55 50.47
CA HIS A 22 -11.55 -13.58 50.14
C HIS A 22 -10.20 -14.02 50.71
N ARG A 23 -9.24 -14.29 49.82
CA ARG A 23 -7.85 -14.56 50.18
C ARG A 23 -6.94 -13.51 49.55
N ALA A 24 -6.28 -12.73 50.39
CA ALA A 24 -5.22 -11.82 49.96
C ALA A 24 -3.94 -12.64 49.76
N HIS A 25 -3.56 -12.91 48.51
CA HIS A 25 -2.42 -13.77 48.19
C HIS A 25 -1.47 -13.08 47.18
N GLU A 26 -0.30 -12.63 47.66
CA GLU A 26 0.66 -11.81 46.89
C GLU A 26 1.23 -12.47 45.64
N GLY A 27 1.31 -13.81 45.60
CA GLY A 27 1.95 -14.52 44.49
C GLY A 27 1.10 -14.59 43.20
N TRP A 28 -0.23 -14.54 43.31
CA TRP A 28 -1.12 -14.76 42.17
C TRP A 28 -1.51 -13.44 41.48
N ASP A 29 -1.63 -12.35 42.23
CA ASP A 29 -1.80 -11.00 41.66
C ASP A 29 -0.58 -10.56 40.86
N ASN A 30 0.64 -10.90 41.31
CA ASN A 30 1.85 -10.65 40.53
C ASN A 30 1.92 -11.49 39.24
N THR A 31 1.23 -12.64 39.18
CA THR A 31 1.17 -13.48 37.97
C THR A 31 0.15 -12.91 36.97
N ILE A 32 -1.00 -12.42 37.43
CA ILE A 32 -2.00 -11.75 36.60
C ILE A 32 -1.46 -10.39 36.11
N ASP A 33 -0.89 -9.57 36.99
CA ASP A 33 -0.31 -8.27 36.62
C ASP A 33 0.97 -8.46 35.77
N GLY A 34 1.73 -9.52 36.05
CA GLY A 34 2.84 -10.00 35.22
C GLY A 34 2.42 -10.44 33.82
N SER A 35 1.25 -11.07 33.67
CA SER A 35 0.70 -11.50 32.37
C SER A 35 0.27 -10.32 31.49
N HIS A 36 -0.08 -9.18 32.10
CA HIS A 36 -0.38 -7.94 31.39
C HIS A 36 0.88 -7.10 31.08
N ARG A 37 2.03 -7.44 31.67
CA ARG A 37 3.30 -6.72 31.47
C ARG A 37 3.78 -6.67 30.01
N PRO A 38 3.65 -7.73 29.19
CA PRO A 38 3.95 -7.67 27.75
C PRO A 38 3.02 -6.70 27.01
N THR A 39 1.73 -6.72 27.32
CA THR A 39 0.71 -5.84 26.71
C THR A 39 0.90 -4.38 27.13
N ARG A 40 1.31 -4.13 28.39
CA ARG A 40 1.64 -2.80 28.92
C ARG A 40 2.98 -2.29 28.37
N LYS A 41 3.99 -3.16 28.21
CA LYS A 41 5.22 -2.84 27.49
C LYS A 41 4.92 -2.50 26.04
N ARG A 42 4.11 -3.30 25.33
CA ARG A 42 3.62 -2.99 23.98
C ARG A 42 2.91 -1.64 23.95
N LYS A 43 1.91 -1.39 24.80
CA LYS A 43 1.22 -0.08 24.87
C LYS A 43 2.14 1.10 25.19
N LYS A 44 3.20 0.87 25.98
CA LYS A 44 4.17 1.91 26.36
C LYS A 44 5.21 2.17 25.27
N ILE A 45 5.57 1.14 24.49
CA ILE A 45 6.42 1.23 23.30
C ILE A 45 5.61 1.85 22.14
N PHE A 46 4.36 1.42 21.95
CA PHE A 46 3.36 1.97 21.02
C PHE A 46 2.66 3.22 21.57
N GLY A 47 3.39 4.10 22.26
CA GLY A 47 2.84 5.36 22.75
C GLY A 47 2.08 6.12 21.63
N ARG A 48 1.09 6.94 21.98
CA ARG A 48 0.28 7.73 21.03
C ARG A 48 1.17 8.28 19.90
N PHE A 49 0.92 7.83 18.67
CA PHE A 49 1.60 8.40 17.50
C PHE A 49 1.26 9.88 17.43
N LYS A 50 2.28 10.72 17.32
CA LYS A 50 2.16 12.18 17.28
C LYS A 50 1.98 12.71 15.85
N SER A 51 2.10 11.84 14.85
CA SER A 51 1.90 12.16 13.42
C SER A 51 1.69 10.90 12.58
N ASN A 52 1.14 11.07 11.38
CA ASN A 52 0.99 10.00 10.39
C ASN A 52 2.34 9.33 10.07
N ARG A 53 3.41 10.11 9.98
CA ARG A 53 4.79 9.63 9.77
C ARG A 53 5.27 8.67 10.89
N GLN A 54 4.85 8.88 12.14
CA GLN A 54 5.21 7.97 13.25
C GLN A 54 4.42 6.66 13.21
N THR A 55 3.15 6.70 12.81
CA THR A 55 2.34 5.48 12.60
C THR A 55 2.95 4.66 11.46
N GLN A 56 3.34 5.33 10.38
CA GLN A 56 3.93 4.70 9.20
C GLN A 56 5.24 3.96 9.52
N ARG A 57 6.13 4.57 10.31
CA ARG A 57 7.37 3.94 10.80
C ARG A 57 7.13 2.64 11.54
N LEU A 58 6.03 2.57 12.30
CA LEU A 58 5.71 1.36 13.03
C LEU A 58 5.16 0.26 12.11
N LEU A 59 4.29 0.63 11.17
CA LEU A 59 3.71 -0.30 10.21
C LEU A 59 4.78 -0.87 9.27
N SER A 60 5.69 -0.04 8.76
CA SER A 60 6.82 -0.49 7.94
C SER A 60 7.73 -1.46 8.69
N ALA A 61 8.05 -1.16 9.95
CA ALA A 61 8.84 -2.05 10.80
C ALA A 61 8.13 -3.39 11.06
N HIS A 62 6.80 -3.42 11.15
CA HIS A 62 6.03 -4.65 11.31
C HIS A 62 6.08 -5.53 10.05
N ASP A 63 5.96 -4.92 8.86
CA ASP A 63 6.14 -5.61 7.58
C ASP A 63 7.55 -6.20 7.46
N GLN A 64 8.58 -5.45 7.87
CA GLN A 64 9.98 -5.90 7.89
C GLN A 64 10.21 -7.04 8.87
N THR A 65 9.60 -6.97 10.06
CA THR A 65 9.70 -8.04 11.07
C THR A 65 9.11 -9.34 10.52
N ASN A 66 8.01 -9.24 9.76
CA ASN A 66 7.43 -10.40 9.07
C ASN A 66 8.40 -10.99 8.03
N LEU A 67 9.23 -10.19 7.34
CA LEU A 67 10.24 -10.75 6.42
C LEU A 67 11.29 -11.63 7.12
N ILE A 68 11.67 -11.27 8.35
CA ILE A 68 12.73 -11.97 9.11
C ILE A 68 12.20 -13.26 9.75
N PHE A 69 10.96 -13.24 10.26
CA PHE A 69 10.38 -14.34 11.05
C PHE A 69 9.33 -15.17 10.29
N ARG A 70 9.31 -15.10 8.96
CA ARG A 70 8.37 -15.84 8.09
C ARG A 70 8.52 -17.37 8.24
N PRO A 71 7.43 -18.12 8.48
CA PRO A 71 7.41 -19.57 8.31
C PRO A 71 7.57 -19.94 6.82
N ALA A 72 8.23 -21.07 6.54
CA ALA A 72 8.55 -21.51 5.18
C ALA A 72 7.32 -21.74 4.27
N ASP A 73 6.14 -21.99 4.84
CA ASP A 73 4.91 -22.30 4.11
C ASP A 73 4.32 -21.11 3.33
N PHE A 74 4.80 -19.88 3.57
CA PHE A 74 4.42 -18.66 2.85
C PHE A 74 5.41 -18.24 1.75
N ASN A 75 6.45 -19.04 1.48
CA ASN A 75 7.33 -18.87 0.31
C ASN A 75 6.71 -19.43 -0.98
N ALA A 76 5.37 -19.44 -1.07
CA ALA A 76 4.67 -19.95 -2.23
C ALA A 76 5.14 -19.17 -3.49
N PRO A 77 5.64 -19.87 -4.52
CA PRO A 77 5.96 -19.24 -5.80
C PRO A 77 4.75 -18.44 -6.30
N GLN A 78 4.98 -17.32 -6.98
CA GLN A 78 3.93 -16.45 -7.52
C GLN A 78 2.85 -17.24 -8.30
N THR A 79 3.24 -18.36 -8.92
CA THR A 79 2.39 -19.31 -9.65
C THR A 79 1.36 -20.08 -8.80
N HIS A 80 1.53 -20.18 -7.48
CA HIS A 80 0.59 -20.89 -6.60
C HIS A 80 -0.57 -20.01 -6.11
N ILE A 81 -0.37 -18.68 -6.08
CA ILE A 81 -1.39 -17.71 -5.67
C ILE A 81 -2.08 -17.11 -6.92
N ALA A 82 -1.37 -17.07 -8.07
CA ALA A 82 -1.89 -16.58 -9.33
C ALA A 82 -2.63 -17.67 -10.14
N MET A 83 -3.94 -17.44 -10.30
CA MET A 83 -4.82 -17.84 -11.42
C MET A 83 -5.83 -18.99 -11.20
N PRO A 84 -7.14 -18.70 -11.29
CA PRO A 84 -8.06 -19.52 -12.08
C PRO A 84 -7.72 -19.33 -13.57
N GLU A 85 -7.66 -20.43 -14.34
CA GLU A 85 -7.46 -20.43 -15.80
C GLU A 85 -8.18 -19.26 -16.49
N MET A 86 -7.41 -18.34 -17.09
CA MET A 86 -7.97 -17.47 -18.12
C MET A 86 -7.95 -18.28 -19.41
N THR A 87 -8.99 -19.08 -19.61
CA THR A 87 -9.18 -19.86 -20.83
C THR A 87 -9.08 -18.94 -22.05
N ARG A 88 -8.09 -19.22 -22.91
CA ARG A 88 -8.06 -18.78 -24.31
C ARG A 88 -9.42 -19.08 -24.95
N SER A 89 -10.22 -18.06 -25.17
CA SER A 89 -11.42 -18.13 -25.99
C SER A 89 -11.44 -16.97 -26.98
N ALA A 90 -10.89 -17.27 -28.15
CA ALA A 90 -11.29 -16.78 -29.47
C ALA A 90 -11.27 -15.27 -29.75
N PHE A 91 -10.27 -14.88 -30.56
CA PHE A 91 -10.50 -13.99 -31.69
C PHE A 91 -11.79 -14.37 -32.44
N GLY A 92 -12.70 -13.41 -32.64
CA GLY A 92 -13.84 -13.62 -33.54
C GLY A 92 -14.99 -12.62 -33.41
N GLN A 93 -14.85 -11.48 -34.11
CA GLN A 93 -15.92 -10.70 -34.77
C GLN A 93 -17.03 -10.02 -33.92
N ASN A 94 -16.97 -8.69 -33.92
CA ASN A 94 -18.03 -7.75 -34.34
C ASN A 94 -19.49 -8.13 -34.02
N THR A 95 -20.16 -7.36 -33.15
CA THR A 95 -21.28 -6.47 -33.54
C THR A 95 -21.85 -5.73 -32.33
N SER A 96 -22.16 -4.47 -32.58
CA SER A 96 -22.93 -3.56 -31.75
C SER A 96 -24.37 -4.02 -31.58
N SER A 97 -24.93 -3.92 -30.36
CA SER A 97 -26.23 -3.26 -30.09
C SER A 97 -26.82 -3.56 -28.70
N LYS A 98 -27.36 -2.48 -28.10
CA LYS A 98 -28.60 -2.41 -27.31
C LYS A 98 -28.75 -3.29 -26.07
N TRP A 99 -28.56 -2.70 -24.89
CA TRP A 99 -29.46 -2.88 -23.74
C TRP A 99 -29.53 -1.60 -22.89
N TRP A 100 -30.56 -0.80 -23.15
CA TRP A 100 -31.12 0.24 -22.28
C TRP A 100 -32.59 -0.14 -22.03
N LEU A 101 -33.12 0.29 -20.88
CA LEU A 101 -34.48 0.13 -20.31
C LEU A 101 -34.76 -1.14 -19.48
N ASN A 102 -34.95 -0.94 -18.17
CA ASN A 102 -36.29 -0.72 -17.62
C ASN A 102 -36.25 -0.45 -16.11
N LEU A 103 -36.80 0.69 -15.67
CA LEU A 103 -37.76 0.80 -14.55
C LEU A 103 -38.01 2.28 -14.22
N GLN A 104 -38.99 2.88 -14.87
CA GLN A 104 -39.81 3.95 -14.29
C GLN A 104 -41.28 3.70 -14.63
N THR A 105 -42.11 4.05 -13.65
CA THR A 105 -43.58 4.29 -13.65
C THR A 105 -44.48 3.20 -13.10
N SER A 106 -45.03 3.44 -11.91
CA SER A 106 -46.48 3.64 -11.73
C SER A 106 -46.77 4.27 -10.36
N ASN A 107 -47.42 5.42 -10.38
CA ASN A 107 -47.97 6.16 -9.25
C ASN A 107 -49.48 5.87 -9.09
N THR A 108 -50.07 6.38 -7.99
CA THR A 108 -51.51 6.52 -7.62
C THR A 108 -52.08 5.38 -6.75
N LEU A 109 -52.82 5.56 -5.63
CA LEU A 109 -53.74 6.59 -5.07
C LEU A 109 -53.64 6.54 -3.51
N ARG A 110 -53.62 7.61 -2.69
CA ARG A 110 -54.54 8.74 -2.33
C ARG A 110 -55.40 8.49 -1.04
N HIS A 111 -55.27 9.42 -0.09
CA HIS A 111 -56.14 9.84 1.05
C HIS A 111 -56.14 9.11 2.41
N ALA A 112 -55.70 9.81 3.47
CA ALA A 112 -56.56 10.43 4.49
C ALA A 112 -55.75 11.36 5.42
N ALA A 113 -56.31 12.54 5.72
CA ALA A 113 -55.74 13.58 6.57
C ALA A 113 -56.34 13.53 7.99
N ASN A 114 -55.57 13.89 9.02
CA ASN A 114 -55.83 15.03 9.91
C ASN A 114 -55.15 14.91 11.29
N ASN A 115 -54.51 16.02 11.67
CA ASN A 115 -54.44 16.65 12.99
C ASN A 115 -53.87 15.86 14.19
N LEU A 116 -52.79 16.40 14.78
CA LEU A 116 -52.87 17.07 16.09
C LEU A 116 -51.58 17.85 16.39
N ALA A 117 -51.78 18.99 17.05
CA ALA A 117 -50.88 20.12 17.18
C ALA A 117 -49.85 19.98 18.31
N MET A 118 -48.76 20.74 18.15
CA MET A 118 -47.75 21.10 19.17
C MET A 118 -48.35 21.94 20.31
N PRO A 119 -47.61 22.08 21.42
CA PRO A 119 -47.35 23.43 21.91
C PRO A 119 -45.86 23.75 22.15
N LYS A 120 -45.51 25.00 21.88
CA LYS A 120 -44.25 25.70 22.21
C LYS A 120 -44.39 26.45 23.54
N GLN A 121 -43.32 26.51 24.35
CA GLN A 121 -42.84 27.69 25.09
C GLN A 121 -41.50 27.34 25.78
N GLN A 122 -40.35 27.86 25.31
CA GLN A 122 -39.59 29.02 25.82
C GLN A 122 -39.09 28.89 27.27
N THR A 123 -37.76 28.97 27.50
CA THR A 123 -37.06 30.00 28.32
C THR A 123 -35.54 29.71 28.33
N GLY A 124 -34.71 30.75 28.12
CA GLY A 124 -33.42 30.89 28.82
C GLY A 124 -32.13 30.60 28.05
N MET A 125 -31.61 31.62 27.35
CA MET A 125 -30.20 31.75 26.98
C MET A 125 -29.50 32.57 28.07
N ILE A 126 -28.53 31.98 28.80
CA ILE A 126 -27.50 32.72 29.55
C ILE A 126 -26.14 32.09 29.23
N MET A 127 -25.24 32.96 28.76
CA MET A 127 -23.85 32.71 28.38
C MET A 127 -22.97 32.17 29.52
N SER A 128 -21.97 31.39 29.13
CA SER A 128 -20.53 31.70 29.32
C SER A 128 -19.68 30.63 30.05
N LEU A 129 -18.71 30.12 29.28
CA LEU A 129 -17.35 29.69 29.64
C LEU A 129 -17.15 28.28 30.24
N TYR A 130 -16.01 27.70 29.81
CA TYR A 130 -15.46 26.35 30.06
C TYR A 130 -16.13 25.25 29.22
N THR A 131 -15.51 24.58 28.23
CA THR A 131 -14.09 24.27 28.05
C THR A 131 -13.85 23.91 26.57
N LYS A 132 -12.96 24.64 25.91
CA LYS A 132 -12.28 24.17 24.69
C LYS A 132 -11.40 22.98 25.07
N SER A 133 -11.84 21.76 24.80
CA SER A 133 -11.03 20.54 24.59
C SER A 133 -11.96 19.31 24.60
N PHE A 134 -12.73 19.12 23.53
CA PHE A 134 -13.13 17.76 23.16
C PHE A 134 -12.24 17.37 21.98
N THR A 135 -11.05 16.95 22.40
CA THR A 135 -9.96 16.42 21.61
C THR A 135 -10.45 15.23 20.80
N ILE A 136 -10.38 15.36 19.47
CA ILE A 136 -9.88 14.34 18.53
C ILE A 136 -9.91 12.92 19.11
N TRP A 137 -11.02 12.23 18.86
CA TRP A 137 -11.09 10.77 18.91
C TRP A 137 -12.02 10.26 17.81
N LEU A 138 -11.77 10.72 16.58
CA LEU A 138 -11.82 9.78 15.47
C LEU A 138 -10.43 9.15 15.47
N LEU A 139 -10.34 7.90 15.90
CA LEU A 139 -9.38 7.01 15.28
C LEU A 139 -9.71 7.10 13.79
N ALA A 140 -8.97 7.92 13.04
CA ALA A 140 -8.60 7.51 11.72
C ALA A 140 -7.78 6.24 11.92
N THR A 141 -8.49 5.12 12.07
CA THR A 141 -8.08 3.85 11.50
C THR A 141 -7.62 4.21 10.11
N HIS A 142 -6.32 4.47 9.96
CA HIS A 142 -5.71 4.39 8.65
C HIS A 142 -5.78 2.90 8.38
N SER A 143 -6.94 2.49 7.85
CA SER A 143 -7.13 1.22 7.18
C SER A 143 -5.89 1.07 6.31
N ALA A 144 -5.17 -0.03 6.49
CA ALA A 144 -3.87 -0.26 5.91
C ALA A 144 -3.98 -0.18 4.38
N LEU A 145 -3.93 1.03 3.86
CA LEU A 145 -3.87 1.29 2.44
C LEU A 145 -2.49 0.83 2.06
N ALA A 146 -2.44 -0.12 1.14
CA ALA A 146 -1.19 -0.56 0.60
C ALA A 146 -0.42 0.67 0.09
N HIS A 147 0.74 0.87 0.68
CA HIS A 147 1.58 2.03 0.49
C HIS A 147 2.42 1.86 -0.77
N GLU A 148 2.68 2.96 -1.46
CA GLU A 148 3.69 3.05 -2.51
C GLU A 148 5.00 2.46 -1.99
N PHE A 149 5.68 1.68 -2.83
CA PHE A 149 6.99 1.14 -2.53
C PHE A 149 7.89 1.39 -3.74
N TRP A 150 9.04 2.00 -3.53
CA TRP A 150 9.95 2.38 -4.62
C TRP A 150 11.42 2.29 -4.20
N ILE A 151 12.28 2.34 -5.20
CA ILE A 151 13.73 2.46 -5.05
C ILE A 151 14.06 3.92 -5.35
N GLU A 152 14.80 4.58 -4.46
CA GLU A 152 15.22 5.97 -4.60
C GLU A 152 16.76 6.06 -4.54
N PRO A 153 17.41 6.17 -5.70
CA PRO A 153 18.83 6.50 -5.79
C PRO A 153 19.14 7.86 -5.14
N ARG A 154 20.32 8.00 -4.51
CA ARG A 154 20.82 9.29 -4.00
C ARG A 154 20.96 10.36 -5.10
N ALA A 155 21.16 9.92 -6.33
CA ALA A 155 21.10 10.69 -7.55
C ALA A 155 20.65 9.75 -8.67
N TYR A 156 20.04 10.25 -9.73
CA TYR A 156 19.65 9.42 -10.87
C TYR A 156 20.68 9.44 -12.00
N THR A 157 21.74 10.24 -11.86
CA THR A 157 22.86 10.28 -12.79
C THR A 157 24.19 10.18 -12.07
N PHE A 158 25.10 9.37 -12.62
CA PHE A 158 26.42 9.13 -12.02
C PHE A 158 27.53 9.14 -13.09
N PRO A 159 28.77 9.48 -12.72
CA PRO A 159 29.91 9.16 -13.56
C PRO A 159 30.16 7.65 -13.60
N SER A 160 30.87 7.20 -14.62
CA SER A 160 31.34 5.81 -14.74
C SER A 160 32.31 5.50 -13.60
N GLN A 161 32.31 4.24 -13.16
CA GLN A 161 33.09 3.74 -12.03
C GLN A 161 32.75 4.40 -10.67
N ALA A 162 31.61 5.07 -10.58
CA ALA A 162 31.08 5.62 -9.33
C ALA A 162 30.38 4.56 -8.49
N THR A 163 30.15 4.89 -7.22
CA THR A 163 29.24 4.11 -6.37
C THR A 163 27.82 4.69 -6.49
N ILE A 164 26.88 3.82 -6.81
CA ILE A 164 25.44 4.09 -6.80
C ILE A 164 24.92 3.66 -5.44
N GLU A 165 24.41 4.62 -4.69
CA GLU A 165 23.70 4.38 -3.44
C GLU A 165 22.21 4.59 -3.65
N ALA A 166 21.39 3.69 -3.13
CA ALA A 166 19.94 3.78 -3.22
C ALA A 166 19.26 3.30 -1.94
N ASP A 167 18.17 3.96 -1.60
CA ASP A 167 17.28 3.59 -0.51
C ASP A 167 16.05 2.88 -1.06
N LEU A 168 15.47 1.99 -0.26
CA LEU A 168 14.13 1.49 -0.51
C LEU A 168 13.17 2.27 0.37
N LEU A 169 12.02 2.66 -0.17
CA LEU A 169 11.08 3.52 0.53
C LEU A 169 9.68 2.92 0.48
N VAL A 170 8.95 3.09 1.58
CA VAL A 170 7.51 2.79 1.65
C VAL A 170 6.75 4.01 2.15
N GLY A 171 5.69 4.41 1.45
CA GLY A 171 5.07 5.70 1.68
C GLY A 171 3.80 5.99 0.88
N SER A 172 3.50 7.27 0.76
CA SER A 172 2.36 7.81 0.01
C SER A 172 2.73 9.20 -0.49
N GLU A 173 2.14 9.65 -1.59
CA GLU A 173 2.37 11.00 -2.13
C GLU A 173 3.86 11.25 -2.41
N PHE A 174 4.56 10.20 -2.84
CA PHE A 174 6.00 10.18 -3.11
C PHE A 174 6.87 10.64 -1.94
N VAL A 175 6.41 10.42 -0.70
CA VAL A 175 7.18 10.64 0.53
C VAL A 175 7.13 9.39 1.40
N GLY A 176 8.31 8.86 1.71
CA GLY A 176 8.45 7.52 2.29
C GLY A 176 9.26 7.48 3.57
N GLN A 177 9.33 6.30 4.14
CA GLN A 177 10.28 5.94 5.19
C GLN A 177 11.19 4.82 4.67
N ASP A 178 12.43 4.82 5.14
CA ASP A 178 13.43 3.81 4.81
C ASP A 178 12.90 2.40 5.05
N TYR A 179 13.13 1.56 4.05
CA TYR A 179 12.81 0.15 4.04
C TYR A 179 14.09 -0.66 3.89
N ILE A 180 14.35 -1.57 4.82
CA ILE A 180 15.60 -2.33 4.81
C ILE A 180 15.56 -3.36 3.69
N PHE A 181 16.62 -3.40 2.88
CA PHE A 181 16.81 -4.47 1.92
C PHE A 181 17.19 -5.77 2.64
N ILE A 182 16.34 -6.80 2.54
CA ILE A 182 16.64 -8.15 3.05
C ILE A 182 16.45 -9.11 1.88
N PRO A 183 17.52 -9.70 1.31
CA PRO A 183 17.44 -10.50 0.08
C PRO A 183 16.37 -11.60 0.11
N LYS A 184 16.19 -12.27 1.27
CA LYS A 184 15.17 -13.31 1.47
C LYS A 184 13.72 -12.83 1.29
N GLY A 185 13.48 -11.52 1.34
CA GLY A 185 12.18 -10.92 1.09
C GLY A 185 11.80 -10.82 -0.39
N TYR A 186 12.74 -11.12 -1.28
CA TYR A 186 12.60 -10.95 -2.72
C TYR A 186 12.75 -12.30 -3.43
N SER A 187 11.93 -12.51 -4.47
CA SER A 187 12.08 -13.64 -5.39
C SER A 187 13.05 -13.30 -6.52
N SER A 188 13.26 -12.01 -6.79
CA SER A 188 14.30 -11.49 -7.67
C SER A 188 14.76 -10.13 -7.16
N ALA A 189 16.07 -9.92 -7.12
CA ALA A 189 16.70 -8.66 -6.73
C ALA A 189 17.95 -8.47 -7.58
N LEU A 190 17.88 -7.61 -8.60
CA LEU A 190 18.85 -7.53 -9.68
C LEU A 190 19.37 -6.10 -9.86
N PHE A 191 20.65 -6.00 -10.20
CA PHE A 191 21.24 -4.81 -10.79
C PHE A 191 21.69 -5.10 -12.22
N SER A 192 21.08 -4.40 -13.16
CA SER A 192 21.26 -4.57 -14.60
C SER A 192 22.11 -3.44 -15.19
N ARG A 193 23.14 -3.82 -15.93
CA ARG A 193 24.06 -2.94 -16.68
C ARG A 193 24.09 -3.44 -18.12
N GLY A 194 23.16 -2.93 -18.94
CA GLY A 194 22.91 -3.47 -20.28
C GLY A 194 22.49 -4.95 -20.24
N ASP A 195 23.30 -5.82 -20.82
CA ASP A 195 23.05 -7.27 -20.88
C ASP A 195 23.58 -8.02 -19.64
N VAL A 196 24.28 -7.35 -18.73
CA VAL A 196 24.84 -7.97 -17.53
C VAL A 196 23.93 -7.73 -16.33
N GLU A 197 23.39 -8.80 -15.78
CA GLU A 197 22.62 -8.79 -14.52
C GLU A 197 23.47 -9.35 -13.38
N THR A 198 23.37 -8.72 -12.21
CA THR A 198 24.02 -9.19 -10.98
C THR A 198 23.00 -9.23 -9.85
N GLU A 199 22.95 -10.32 -9.10
CA GLU A 199 22.07 -10.43 -7.94
C GLU A 199 22.52 -9.48 -6.83
N LEU A 200 21.56 -8.80 -6.22
CA LEU A 200 21.79 -7.86 -5.14
C LEU A 200 22.08 -8.61 -3.84
N ALA A 201 23.20 -8.28 -3.21
CA ALA A 201 23.57 -8.81 -1.91
C ALA A 201 23.21 -7.84 -0.78
N PHE A 202 22.94 -8.38 0.41
CA PHE A 202 22.77 -7.55 1.60
C PHE A 202 24.08 -6.86 1.96
N THR A 203 24.06 -5.54 2.10
CA THR A 203 25.25 -4.73 2.43
C THR A 203 25.61 -4.78 3.91
N GLY A 204 24.73 -5.32 4.76
CA GLY A 204 24.90 -5.26 6.22
C GLY A 204 24.62 -3.87 6.82
N GLN A 205 24.15 -2.92 6.01
CA GLN A 205 23.80 -1.57 6.39
C GLN A 205 22.32 -1.31 6.13
N ASP A 206 21.71 -0.47 6.97
CA ASP A 206 20.31 -0.09 6.83
C ASP A 206 20.15 1.08 5.83
N ASN A 207 21.11 2.01 5.82
CA ASN A 207 21.10 3.21 5.01
C ASN A 207 22.57 3.54 4.56
N PRO A 208 22.86 3.57 3.25
CA PRO A 208 21.95 3.28 2.15
C PRO A 208 21.55 1.81 2.10
N SER A 209 20.32 1.52 1.67
CA SER A 209 19.83 0.13 1.57
C SER A 209 20.59 -0.69 0.52
N LEU A 210 21.13 -0.03 -0.50
CA LEU A 210 21.91 -0.62 -1.58
C LEU A 210 23.16 0.23 -1.84
N SER A 211 24.28 -0.44 -2.14
CA SER A 211 25.54 0.20 -2.56
C SER A 211 26.15 -0.64 -3.69
N LEU A 212 26.22 -0.07 -4.89
CA LEU A 212 26.51 -0.78 -6.14
C LEU A 212 27.59 -0.05 -6.92
N GLN A 213 28.50 -0.79 -7.56
CA GLN A 213 29.48 -0.18 -8.46
C GLN A 213 28.83 0.04 -9.83
N SER A 214 28.83 1.28 -10.32
CA SER A 214 28.19 1.63 -11.60
C SER A 214 28.83 0.89 -12.76
N GLY A 215 30.15 0.76 -12.76
CA GLY A 215 30.90 0.18 -13.88
C GLY A 215 30.97 1.14 -15.06
N GLU A 216 30.73 0.66 -16.26
CA GLU A 216 30.85 1.43 -17.49
C GLU A 216 29.64 2.32 -17.76
N ASN A 217 29.72 3.12 -18.83
CA ASN A 217 28.62 3.98 -19.26
C ASN A 217 27.36 3.17 -19.61
N GLY A 218 26.20 3.80 -19.43
CA GLY A 218 24.95 3.38 -20.02
C GLY A 218 23.75 3.63 -19.13
N LEU A 219 22.60 3.16 -19.58
CA LEU A 219 21.38 3.05 -18.80
C LEU A 219 21.47 1.80 -17.93
N HIS A 220 21.27 1.97 -16.63
CA HIS A 220 21.26 0.87 -15.67
C HIS A 220 19.92 0.80 -14.97
N ALA A 221 19.57 -0.37 -14.46
CA ALA A 221 18.35 -0.58 -13.71
C ALA A 221 18.60 -1.37 -12.42
N ILE A 222 17.95 -0.95 -11.34
CA ILE A 222 17.83 -1.77 -10.13
C ILE A 222 16.39 -2.28 -10.09
N VAL A 223 16.22 -3.59 -9.96
CA VAL A 223 14.92 -4.28 -10.07
C VAL A 223 14.71 -5.16 -8.86
N LEU A 224 13.58 -4.97 -8.17
CA LEU A 224 13.18 -5.72 -7.00
C LEU A 224 11.79 -6.32 -7.19
N VAL A 225 11.70 -7.63 -7.02
CA VAL A 225 10.45 -8.39 -7.05
C VAL A 225 10.26 -9.07 -5.71
N SER A 226 9.29 -8.61 -4.93
CA SER A 226 9.05 -9.15 -3.59
C SER A 226 8.47 -10.56 -3.63
N ASN A 227 8.63 -11.29 -2.54
CA ASN A 227 7.77 -12.43 -2.22
C ASN A 227 6.36 -11.94 -1.85
N ALA A 228 5.39 -12.86 -1.81
CA ALA A 228 4.02 -12.55 -1.42
C ALA A 228 3.97 -12.01 0.01
N SER A 229 3.18 -10.99 0.25
CA SER A 229 2.86 -10.47 1.58
C SER A 229 1.35 -10.44 1.76
N THR A 230 0.86 -10.32 3.00
CA THR A 230 -0.57 -10.36 3.29
C THR A 230 -1.06 -9.02 3.80
N LEU A 231 -2.17 -8.57 3.24
CA LEU A 231 -2.99 -7.47 3.73
C LEU A 231 -4.34 -8.01 4.19
N LYS A 232 -4.87 -7.39 5.23
CA LYS A 232 -6.20 -7.66 5.73
C LYS A 232 -6.97 -6.35 5.75
N HIS A 233 -8.05 -6.31 5.00
CA HIS A 233 -8.99 -5.19 5.01
C HIS A 233 -10.10 -5.50 6.01
N ASP A 234 -10.17 -4.71 7.08
CA ASP A 234 -11.13 -4.95 8.16
C ASP A 234 -12.56 -4.63 7.74
N THR A 235 -12.76 -3.71 6.79
CA THR A 235 -14.08 -3.37 6.27
C THR A 235 -14.14 -3.42 4.74
N LEU A 236 -15.34 -3.75 4.22
CA LEU A 236 -15.64 -3.68 2.79
C LEU A 236 -15.60 -2.23 2.26
N ALA A 237 -15.86 -1.24 3.11
CA ALA A 237 -15.85 0.16 2.70
C ALA A 237 -14.44 0.62 2.33
N ASP A 238 -13.45 0.33 3.19
CA ASP A 238 -12.05 0.65 2.94
C ASP A 238 -11.53 -0.03 1.67
N PHE A 239 -11.86 -1.31 1.50
CA PHE A 239 -11.44 -2.06 0.32
C PHE A 239 -12.08 -1.54 -0.98
N ARG A 240 -13.32 -1.03 -0.92
CA ARG A 240 -13.98 -0.42 -2.08
C ARG A 240 -13.33 0.88 -2.50
N GLU A 241 -12.99 1.74 -1.54
CA GLU A 241 -12.27 2.98 -1.81
C GLU A 241 -10.94 2.68 -2.51
N PHE A 242 -10.16 1.75 -1.97
CA PHE A 242 -8.94 1.28 -2.63
C PHE A 242 -9.22 0.70 -4.03
N ALA A 243 -10.21 -0.18 -4.17
CA ALA A 243 -10.54 -0.80 -5.45
C ALA A 243 -10.96 0.20 -6.53
N GLU A 244 -11.62 1.30 -6.16
CA GLU A 244 -11.93 2.40 -7.06
C GLU A 244 -10.67 3.08 -7.60
N THR A 245 -9.68 3.35 -6.73
CA THR A 245 -8.42 4.00 -7.15
C THR A 245 -7.62 3.16 -8.16
N VAL A 246 -7.80 1.84 -8.15
CA VAL A 246 -7.09 0.90 -9.04
C VAL A 246 -7.97 0.39 -10.20
N GLY A 247 -9.13 1.01 -10.42
CA GLY A 247 -10.00 0.77 -11.58
C GLY A 247 -10.95 -0.42 -11.47
N ARG A 248 -11.20 -0.92 -10.26
CA ARG A 248 -12.02 -2.13 -10.00
C ARG A 248 -13.20 -1.94 -9.06
N GLY A 249 -13.58 -0.69 -8.78
CA GLY A 249 -14.73 -0.37 -7.94
C GLY A 249 -15.98 -1.19 -8.29
N ALA A 250 -16.39 -1.18 -9.57
CA ALA A 250 -17.57 -1.88 -10.10
C ALA A 250 -17.64 -3.37 -9.73
N GLU A 251 -16.51 -4.07 -9.75
CA GLU A 251 -16.44 -5.52 -9.52
C GLU A 251 -16.50 -5.84 -8.02
N VAL A 252 -15.92 -5.00 -7.17
CA VAL A 252 -15.97 -5.14 -5.71
C VAL A 252 -17.38 -4.87 -5.16
N PHE A 253 -18.22 -4.07 -5.84
CA PHE A 253 -19.61 -3.83 -5.43
C PHE A 253 -20.50 -5.08 -5.45
N SER A 254 -20.15 -6.11 -6.22
CA SER A 254 -20.92 -7.36 -6.32
C SER A 254 -20.61 -8.35 -5.19
N THR A 255 -19.51 -8.14 -4.46
CA THR A 255 -19.08 -8.97 -3.32
C THR A 255 -19.81 -8.54 -2.04
N ARG A 256 -20.41 -9.49 -1.33
CA ARG A 256 -20.90 -9.31 0.05
C ARG A 256 -20.02 -10.14 1.01
N PRO A 257 -18.90 -9.61 1.51
CA PRO A 257 -18.16 -10.31 2.54
C PRO A 257 -18.91 -10.17 3.88
N GLY A 258 -19.22 -11.29 4.51
CA GLY A 258 -19.58 -11.33 5.93
C GLY A 258 -18.36 -11.39 6.85
N GLN A 259 -17.14 -11.21 6.31
CA GLN A 259 -15.84 -11.40 6.97
C GLN A 259 -14.80 -10.40 6.43
N PRO A 260 -13.67 -10.18 7.13
CA PRO A 260 -12.56 -9.39 6.63
C PRO A 260 -12.01 -9.94 5.31
N ILE A 261 -11.62 -9.05 4.40
CA ILE A 261 -11.08 -9.41 3.08
C ILE A 261 -9.58 -9.64 3.23
N ARG A 262 -9.10 -10.79 2.77
CA ARG A 262 -7.68 -11.16 2.77
C ARG A 262 -7.10 -10.96 1.38
N GLU A 263 -5.99 -10.23 1.31
CA GLU A 263 -5.29 -9.91 0.08
C GLU A 263 -3.85 -10.41 0.16
N ALA A 264 -3.41 -11.14 -0.87
CA ALA A 264 -2.00 -11.35 -1.11
C ALA A 264 -1.47 -10.20 -1.99
N TYR A 265 -0.32 -9.62 -1.69
CA TYR A 265 0.25 -8.55 -2.50
C TYR A 265 1.72 -8.81 -2.84
N PHE A 266 2.12 -8.31 -4.00
CA PHE A 266 3.50 -8.35 -4.51
C PHE A 266 3.92 -6.96 -4.96
N ARG A 267 5.19 -6.62 -4.75
CA ARG A 267 5.80 -5.36 -5.16
C ARG A 267 6.88 -5.61 -6.21
N TYR A 268 6.79 -4.87 -7.30
CA TYR A 268 7.68 -4.88 -8.45
C TYR A 268 8.23 -3.47 -8.61
N ALA A 269 9.32 -3.18 -7.91
CA ALA A 269 9.95 -1.86 -7.95
C ALA A 269 11.11 -1.89 -8.94
N LYS A 270 11.16 -0.89 -9.81
CA LYS A 270 12.29 -0.64 -10.69
C LYS A 270 12.73 0.81 -10.57
N THR A 271 14.01 1.06 -10.64
CA THR A 271 14.55 2.40 -10.88
C THR A 271 15.53 2.37 -12.04
N LEU A 272 15.50 3.40 -12.88
CA LEU A 272 16.48 3.62 -13.94
C LEU A 272 17.51 4.65 -13.49
N VAL A 273 18.76 4.45 -13.88
CA VAL A 273 19.88 5.32 -13.53
C VAL A 273 20.75 5.52 -14.77
N GLY A 274 21.08 6.78 -15.08
CA GLY A 274 21.96 7.13 -16.19
C GLY A 274 23.42 7.22 -15.75
N VAL A 275 24.29 6.38 -16.30
CA VAL A 275 25.75 6.39 -16.02
C VAL A 275 26.53 6.90 -17.22
N GLY A 276 27.41 7.88 -17.01
CA GLY A 276 28.25 8.45 -18.06
C GLY A 276 27.42 9.05 -19.20
N ASP A 277 27.49 8.45 -20.39
CA ASP A 277 26.71 8.84 -21.58
C ASP A 277 25.21 8.47 -21.51
N LYS A 278 24.81 7.64 -20.54
CA LYS A 278 23.40 7.27 -20.27
C LYS A 278 22.72 6.53 -21.42
N SER A 279 23.51 6.05 -22.40
CA SER A 279 23.02 5.38 -23.58
C SER A 279 22.51 3.97 -23.28
N GLY A 280 21.62 3.45 -24.11
CA GLY A 280 21.00 2.14 -23.92
C GLY A 280 19.48 2.23 -23.81
N GLN A 281 18.86 1.10 -23.53
CA GLN A 281 17.42 0.94 -23.53
C GLN A 281 17.00 0.05 -22.36
N ASP A 282 15.88 0.40 -21.72
CA ASP A 282 15.27 -0.46 -20.70
C ASP A 282 14.63 -1.70 -21.35
N ARG A 283 14.39 -2.74 -20.55
CA ARG A 283 13.76 -3.98 -21.00
C ARG A 283 12.89 -4.59 -19.90
N ALA A 284 12.13 -5.61 -20.29
CA ALA A 284 11.43 -6.48 -19.35
C ALA A 284 12.43 -7.40 -18.63
N TYR A 285 12.17 -7.66 -17.35
CA TYR A 285 12.94 -8.55 -16.48
C TYR A 285 12.17 -9.84 -16.12
N GLY A 286 11.01 -10.06 -16.75
CA GLY A 286 10.22 -11.28 -16.58
C GLY A 286 9.35 -11.28 -15.33
N ALA A 287 9.09 -10.10 -14.77
CA ALA A 287 8.17 -9.95 -13.65
C ALA A 287 6.72 -10.08 -14.11
N ILE A 288 5.84 -10.60 -13.25
CA ILE A 288 4.40 -10.69 -13.54
C ILE A 288 3.81 -9.33 -13.84
N TYR A 289 4.24 -8.28 -13.16
CA TYR A 289 3.73 -6.93 -13.38
C TYR A 289 4.87 -5.94 -13.39
N GLU A 290 5.19 -5.37 -14.55
CA GLU A 290 6.35 -4.49 -14.68
C GLU A 290 6.17 -3.38 -15.71
N TRP A 291 6.80 -2.26 -15.42
CA TRP A 291 6.98 -1.18 -16.38
C TRP A 291 8.19 -1.45 -17.26
N VAL A 292 8.18 -0.98 -18.50
CA VAL A 292 9.33 -0.94 -19.41
C VAL A 292 9.38 0.45 -20.05
N ALA A 293 10.47 1.18 -19.88
CA ALA A 293 10.66 2.42 -20.64
C ALA A 293 10.90 2.07 -22.12
N LEU A 294 10.01 2.56 -23.00
CA LEU A 294 10.16 2.40 -24.44
C LEU A 294 11.09 3.47 -25.02
N ASP A 295 11.08 4.66 -24.42
CA ASP A 295 12.02 5.73 -24.71
C ASP A 295 12.91 5.92 -23.48
N ASN A 296 14.23 6.01 -23.67
CA ASN A 296 15.17 6.22 -22.57
C ASN A 296 15.08 7.70 -22.10
N PRO A 297 14.63 7.97 -20.85
CA PRO A 297 14.36 9.33 -20.39
C PRO A 297 15.62 10.20 -20.30
N TYR A 298 16.81 9.61 -20.28
CA TYR A 298 18.08 10.33 -20.15
C TYR A 298 18.69 10.78 -21.48
N VAL A 299 18.18 10.29 -22.61
CA VAL A 299 18.63 10.68 -23.96
C VAL A 299 17.48 11.26 -24.79
N THR A 300 16.23 10.93 -24.47
CA THR A 300 15.03 11.56 -25.03
C THR A 300 14.67 12.81 -24.24
N LEU A 301 15.46 13.87 -24.45
CA LEU A 301 15.37 15.13 -23.69
C LEU A 301 14.18 16.00 -24.09
N ASP A 302 13.78 15.95 -25.36
CA ASP A 302 12.68 16.76 -25.91
C ASP A 302 11.47 15.87 -26.25
N GLY A 303 10.27 16.35 -25.91
CA GLY A 303 9.01 15.76 -26.32
C GLY A 303 8.46 14.71 -25.34
N PRO A 304 7.49 13.88 -25.75
CA PRO A 304 6.94 12.86 -24.86
C PRO A 304 7.90 11.66 -24.71
N VAL A 305 7.86 11.01 -23.54
CA VAL A 305 8.51 9.70 -23.32
C VAL A 305 7.46 8.65 -23.01
N ARG A 306 7.67 7.44 -23.50
CA ARG A 306 6.70 6.34 -23.41
C ARG A 306 7.19 5.22 -22.53
N PHE A 307 6.26 4.64 -21.78
CA PHE A 307 6.47 3.48 -20.92
C PHE A 307 5.37 2.46 -21.19
N GLN A 308 5.72 1.19 -21.28
CA GLN A 308 4.75 0.11 -21.43
C GLN A 308 4.58 -0.62 -20.10
N LEU A 309 3.32 -0.85 -19.72
CA LEU A 309 2.97 -1.68 -18.59
C LEU A 309 2.68 -3.09 -19.07
N LEU A 310 3.37 -4.06 -18.50
CA LEU A 310 3.21 -5.47 -18.83
C LEU A 310 2.55 -6.22 -17.68
N LEU A 311 1.64 -7.13 -18.02
CA LEU A 311 1.10 -8.15 -17.13
C LEU A 311 1.40 -9.52 -17.76
N ASN A 312 2.22 -10.34 -17.11
CA ASN A 312 2.74 -11.61 -17.63
C ASN A 312 3.40 -11.47 -19.01
N GLY A 313 4.14 -10.37 -19.22
CA GLY A 313 4.80 -10.08 -20.50
C GLY A 313 3.86 -9.57 -21.61
N GLU A 314 2.56 -9.46 -21.36
CA GLU A 314 1.58 -8.91 -22.31
C GLU A 314 1.19 -7.47 -21.96
N ALA A 315 0.80 -6.68 -22.95
CA ALA A 315 0.36 -5.30 -22.76
C ALA A 315 -0.84 -5.20 -21.80
N ASN A 316 -0.70 -4.44 -20.71
CA ASN A 316 -1.78 -4.18 -19.76
C ASN A 316 -2.50 -2.86 -20.08
N ALA A 317 -3.52 -2.94 -20.92
CA ALA A 317 -4.28 -1.81 -21.44
C ALA A 317 -5.27 -1.21 -20.43
N ASN A 318 -5.60 0.07 -20.62
CA ASN A 318 -6.63 0.83 -19.87
C ASN A 318 -6.47 0.74 -18.34
N GLN A 319 -5.22 0.68 -17.88
CA GLN A 319 -4.90 0.52 -16.48
C GLN A 319 -4.71 1.90 -15.83
N PRO A 320 -5.35 2.19 -14.68
CA PRO A 320 -5.07 3.39 -13.93
C PRO A 320 -3.60 3.48 -13.51
N VAL A 321 -3.05 4.68 -13.64
CA VAL A 321 -1.66 5.02 -13.31
C VAL A 321 -1.65 6.28 -12.47
N GLN A 322 -0.79 6.30 -11.46
CA GLN A 322 -0.47 7.48 -10.67
C GLN A 322 0.94 7.92 -11.04
N VAL A 323 1.07 9.17 -11.48
CA VAL A 323 2.37 9.76 -11.83
C VAL A 323 2.67 10.86 -10.81
N PHE A 324 3.81 10.73 -10.14
CA PHE A 324 4.32 11.72 -9.21
C PHE A 324 5.53 12.39 -9.83
N ALA A 325 5.64 13.71 -9.71
CA ALA A 325 6.78 14.46 -10.19
C ALA A 325 7.14 15.57 -9.21
N ARG A 326 8.36 15.55 -8.68
CA ARG A 326 8.85 16.54 -7.72
C ARG A 326 10.21 17.09 -8.17
N PRO A 327 10.59 18.31 -7.76
CA PRO A 327 11.95 18.80 -7.98
C PRO A 327 12.98 17.84 -7.38
N VAL A 328 14.14 17.71 -8.03
CA VAL A 328 15.23 16.85 -7.58
C VAL A 328 15.66 17.21 -6.15
N GLY A 329 15.75 16.20 -5.28
CA GLY A 329 16.06 16.36 -3.86
C GLY A 329 14.94 16.94 -2.99
N SER A 330 13.72 17.11 -3.52
CA SER A 330 12.58 17.58 -2.73
C SER A 330 12.04 16.48 -1.81
N GLU A 331 11.80 16.82 -0.53
CA GLU A 331 11.08 15.95 0.42
C GLU A 331 9.59 16.34 0.60
N ALA A 332 9.09 17.23 -0.26
CA ALA A 332 7.70 17.69 -0.19
C ALA A 332 6.73 16.64 -0.74
N GLU A 333 5.61 16.44 -0.05
CA GLU A 333 4.50 15.63 -0.52
C GLU A 333 4.01 16.14 -1.87
N THR A 334 3.80 15.23 -2.81
CA THR A 334 3.39 15.53 -4.17
C THR A 334 2.16 14.70 -4.51
N GLY A 335 1.08 15.38 -4.89
CA GLY A 335 -0.15 14.73 -5.36
C GLY A 335 0.07 13.93 -6.64
N PRO A 336 -0.58 12.76 -6.81
CA PRO A 336 -0.52 12.03 -8.06
C PRO A 336 -1.28 12.77 -9.16
N GLN A 337 -0.68 12.83 -10.34
CA GLN A 337 -1.43 12.99 -11.58
C GLN A 337 -2.02 11.64 -11.97
N HIS A 338 -3.35 11.53 -12.01
CA HIS A 338 -4.03 10.33 -12.45
C HIS A 338 -4.06 10.24 -13.98
N MET A 339 -3.49 9.16 -14.50
CA MET A 339 -3.40 8.85 -15.92
C MET A 339 -3.85 7.40 -16.17
N MET A 340 -3.81 6.96 -17.42
CA MET A 340 -4.19 5.61 -17.80
C MET A 340 -3.31 5.13 -18.95
N THR A 341 -3.00 3.83 -18.99
CA THR A 341 -2.38 3.23 -20.16
C THR A 341 -3.36 3.15 -21.33
N ASP A 342 -2.87 3.24 -22.55
CA ASP A 342 -3.67 3.11 -23.77
C ASP A 342 -4.03 1.63 -24.08
N ALA A 343 -4.60 1.39 -25.28
CA ALA A 343 -4.98 0.06 -25.74
C ALA A 343 -3.79 -0.91 -25.91
N ASN A 344 -2.56 -0.41 -25.99
CA ASN A 344 -1.32 -1.18 -26.11
C ASN A 344 -0.55 -1.25 -24.78
N GLY A 345 -1.19 -0.83 -23.68
CA GLY A 345 -0.55 -0.77 -22.37
C GLY A 345 0.49 0.34 -22.25
N ILE A 346 0.47 1.36 -23.12
CA ILE A 346 1.45 2.43 -23.14
C ILE A 346 0.94 3.63 -22.34
N LEU A 347 1.76 4.10 -21.41
CA LEU A 347 1.69 5.42 -20.79
C LEU A 347 2.61 6.37 -21.56
N THR A 348 2.09 7.55 -21.93
CA THR A 348 2.90 8.62 -22.53
C THR A 348 2.97 9.79 -21.57
N LEU A 349 4.17 10.12 -21.08
CA LEU A 349 4.40 11.30 -20.26
C LEU A 349 4.73 12.50 -21.15
N SER A 350 4.04 13.60 -20.91
CA SER A 350 4.27 14.86 -21.61
C SER A 350 5.58 15.53 -21.18
N ASP A 351 5.99 16.53 -21.97
CA ASP A 351 7.28 17.21 -21.82
C ASP A 351 7.36 18.11 -20.56
N ASP A 352 6.22 18.51 -20.03
CA ASP A 352 6.10 19.34 -18.82
C ASP A 352 6.26 18.55 -17.51
N ILE A 353 6.23 17.22 -17.57
CA ILE A 353 6.49 16.35 -16.41
C ILE A 353 8.01 16.15 -16.30
N ARG A 354 8.60 16.73 -15.26
CA ARG A 354 10.06 16.84 -15.04
C ARG A 354 10.44 16.72 -13.57
N GLY A 355 11.72 16.44 -13.32
CA GLY A 355 12.32 16.24 -12.00
C GLY A 355 12.48 14.76 -11.66
N GLU A 356 12.36 14.43 -10.39
CA GLU A 356 12.24 13.04 -9.95
C GLU A 356 10.82 12.57 -10.18
N ILE A 357 10.67 11.48 -10.90
CA ILE A 357 9.38 10.95 -11.32
C ILE A 357 9.19 9.54 -10.78
N MET A 358 8.01 9.27 -10.25
CA MET A 358 7.54 7.91 -9.96
C MET A 358 6.28 7.63 -10.77
N ILE A 359 6.29 6.55 -11.55
CA ILE A 359 5.12 5.98 -12.19
C ILE A 359 4.69 4.77 -11.36
N ASN A 360 3.47 4.79 -10.83
CA ASN A 360 2.92 3.71 -10.02
C ASN A 360 1.61 3.18 -10.63
N SER A 361 1.44 1.86 -10.63
CA SER A 361 0.17 1.23 -10.96
C SER A 361 -0.04 -0.03 -10.14
N VAL A 362 -1.30 -0.35 -9.87
CA VAL A 362 -1.69 -1.52 -9.08
C VAL A 362 -2.72 -2.33 -9.86
N LYS A 363 -2.42 -3.61 -10.10
CA LYS A 363 -3.38 -4.57 -10.65
C LYS A 363 -3.99 -5.36 -9.51
N LEU A 364 -5.29 -5.23 -9.29
CA LEU A 364 -6.04 -5.99 -8.30
C LEU A 364 -6.85 -7.09 -9.02
N LEU A 365 -6.78 -8.35 -8.60
CA LEU A 365 -7.49 -9.49 -9.20
C LEU A 365 -8.17 -10.33 -8.11
N PRO A 366 -9.37 -10.91 -8.36
CA PRO A 366 -9.93 -11.86 -7.41
C PRO A 366 -9.19 -13.20 -7.53
N VAL A 367 -9.02 -13.93 -6.44
CA VAL A 367 -8.41 -15.26 -6.46
C VAL A 367 -9.34 -16.30 -5.86
N LYS A 368 -9.29 -17.51 -6.41
CA LYS A 368 -9.95 -18.69 -5.83
C LYS A 368 -8.92 -19.43 -4.97
N HIS A 369 -8.56 -18.84 -3.83
CA HIS A 369 -7.63 -19.44 -2.87
C HIS A 369 -8.30 -19.61 -1.51
N ASN A 370 -7.92 -20.62 -0.74
CA ASN A 370 -8.53 -20.85 0.57
C ASN A 370 -8.16 -19.76 1.59
N ASP A 371 -7.00 -19.14 1.41
CA ASP A 371 -6.45 -18.15 2.33
C ASP A 371 -6.58 -16.69 1.87
N PHE A 372 -6.94 -16.46 0.60
CA PHE A 372 -6.99 -15.13 0.02
C PHE A 372 -8.23 -14.96 -0.85
N ASP A 373 -8.82 -13.78 -0.77
CA ASP A 373 -9.95 -13.37 -1.60
C ASP A 373 -9.45 -12.61 -2.84
N TRP A 374 -8.35 -11.86 -2.69
CA TRP A 374 -7.77 -11.02 -3.73
C TRP A 374 -6.25 -11.15 -3.80
N VAL A 375 -5.70 -10.84 -4.96
CA VAL A 375 -4.27 -10.62 -5.18
C VAL A 375 -4.05 -9.23 -5.77
N SER A 376 -3.02 -8.52 -5.31
CA SER A 376 -2.59 -7.27 -5.92
C SER A 376 -1.12 -7.30 -6.35
N TYR A 377 -0.85 -6.67 -7.49
CA TYR A 377 0.47 -6.51 -8.07
C TYR A 377 0.78 -5.01 -8.17
N TRP A 378 1.81 -4.57 -7.46
CA TRP A 378 2.21 -3.16 -7.35
C TRP A 378 3.44 -2.93 -8.18
N ALA A 379 3.33 -2.19 -9.29
CA ALA A 379 4.46 -1.86 -10.15
C ALA A 379 4.82 -0.38 -10.02
N SER A 380 6.05 -0.12 -9.56
CA SER A 380 6.61 1.22 -9.50
C SER A 380 7.86 1.34 -10.35
N LEU A 381 8.00 2.48 -11.03
CA LEU A 381 9.18 2.85 -11.80
C LEU A 381 9.60 4.26 -11.42
N THR A 382 10.84 4.43 -10.96
CA THR A 382 11.43 5.75 -10.66
C THR A 382 12.58 6.09 -11.61
N PHE A 383 12.69 7.37 -11.97
CA PHE A 383 13.75 7.94 -12.80
C PHE A 383 13.79 9.46 -12.64
N GLU A 384 14.82 10.10 -13.19
CA GLU A 384 14.90 11.57 -13.32
C GLU A 384 14.71 11.95 -14.79
N ARG A 385 14.02 13.07 -15.02
CA ARG A 385 13.82 13.65 -16.35
C ARG A 385 13.97 15.16 -16.37
#